data_AF-A0A2Z2MH88-F1
#
_entry.id   AF-A0A2Z2MH88-F1
#
_cell.length_a   1.000
_cell.length_b   1.000
_cell.length_c   1.000
_cell.angle_alpha   90.00
_cell.angle_beta   90.00
_cell.angle_gamma   90.00
#
_symmetry.space_group_name_H-M   'P 1'
#
loop_
_entity.id
_entity.type
_entity.pdbx_description
1 polymer ?
#
loop_
_entity_poly.entity_id
_entity_poly.type
_entity_poly.pdbx_seq_one_letter_code
_entity_poly.pdbx_strand_id
1 'polypeptide(L)'
;MDIELVVFDLDGTLVGAPEPFVRLKEKLRSRLLAMGIPGEALGDLTPMYETLQRVSKELGIPFDELYSHMVELETERMEESFLFDGVLEVLQSLRDRGVKLAVMTRSSRRAALKALEMHGIADYFEAVSTRDDVPAGELKPNPGQLRGILEELGVEPTKVLVVGDHGYDILPARELGTLSAMITSHESGRMSFSIEVEPDFEVPTMLEFRTLVENLLDTYVVVPAYNEEQTIGSVLDSLLRYFRRDEIVVVNDGSMDRTEEIARSYGVHVLTHLINRGLGGALGTGIAYALRRGARLIITFDADGQHLIGDALRVMRPVAEGKADFAVGSRLKGDTSEMPFVKKFGNFVLDSITAIFAGKYVSDSQSGLRCFSRECASKIRITCDRYAVSSEIIIEVAKNRCRIIEVPIKAVYTDYSMRKGTNVLEGVKIALNLMFDKLR
;
A
#
# COMPACT_ATOMS: atom_id res chain seq x y z
N MET A 1 0.78 7.44 7.21
CA MET A 1 0.99 6.01 7.52
C MET A 1 2.24 5.90 8.36
N ASP A 2 2.26 4.95 9.29
CA ASP A 2 3.37 4.70 10.21
C ASP A 2 4.45 3.82 9.56
N ILE A 3 5.01 4.29 8.44
CA ILE A 3 6.11 3.59 7.76
C ILE A 3 7.42 3.99 8.45
N GLU A 4 8.05 3.03 9.11
CA GLU A 4 9.31 3.22 9.86
C GLU A 4 10.53 2.67 9.09
N LEU A 5 10.32 1.74 8.16
CA LEU A 5 11.37 1.10 7.37
C LEU A 5 10.93 0.92 5.91
N VAL A 6 11.82 1.26 4.98
CA VAL A 6 11.71 0.88 3.57
C VAL A 6 12.83 -0.08 3.19
N VAL A 7 12.47 -1.24 2.65
CA VAL A 7 13.43 -2.26 2.20
C VAL A 7 13.42 -2.30 0.69
N PHE A 8 14.55 -2.00 0.06
CA PHE A 8 14.68 -1.96 -1.39
C PHE A 8 15.36 -3.24 -1.92
N ASP A 9 14.90 -3.74 -3.06
CA ASP A 9 15.80 -4.49 -3.94
C ASP A 9 16.89 -3.56 -4.49
N LEU A 10 18.04 -4.13 -4.84
CA LEU A 10 19.15 -3.40 -5.41
C LEU A 10 19.06 -3.37 -6.94
N ASP A 11 19.24 -4.53 -7.58
CA ASP A 11 19.26 -4.68 -9.03
C ASP A 11 17.86 -4.47 -9.59
N GLY A 12 17.72 -3.68 -10.66
CA GLY A 12 16.41 -3.42 -11.28
C GLY A 12 15.53 -2.41 -10.55
N THR A 13 15.82 -2.12 -9.28
CA THR A 13 15.09 -1.13 -8.47
C THR A 13 15.92 0.13 -8.22
N LEU A 14 17.08 0.01 -7.58
CA LEU A 14 17.99 1.13 -7.30
C LEU A 14 19.07 1.28 -8.38
N VAL A 15 19.59 0.15 -8.87
CA VAL A 15 20.74 0.09 -9.78
C VAL A 15 20.37 -0.69 -11.03
N GLY A 16 20.69 -0.14 -12.19
CA GLY A 16 20.64 -0.81 -13.48
C GLY A 16 22.04 -1.13 -13.99
N ALA A 17 22.16 -2.08 -14.92
CA ALA A 17 23.41 -2.34 -15.64
C ALA A 17 23.16 -2.43 -17.14
N PRO A 18 24.03 -1.85 -17.98
CA PRO A 18 23.87 -1.83 -19.44
C PRO A 18 23.99 -3.24 -20.04
N GLU A 19 24.84 -4.08 -19.46
CA GLU A 19 24.97 -5.47 -19.88
C GLU A 19 23.74 -6.30 -19.42
N PRO A 20 22.98 -6.90 -20.37
CA PRO A 20 21.83 -7.72 -20.03
C PRO A 20 22.25 -8.97 -19.25
N PHE A 21 21.38 -9.42 -18.34
CA PHE A 21 21.64 -10.60 -17.51
C PHE A 21 21.90 -11.89 -18.31
N VAL A 22 21.37 -11.99 -19.54
CA VAL A 22 21.66 -13.12 -20.45
C VAL A 22 23.14 -13.23 -20.77
N ARG A 23 23.82 -12.09 -21.01
CA ARG A 23 25.27 -12.08 -21.30
C ARG A 23 26.08 -12.56 -20.11
N LEU A 24 25.67 -12.19 -18.90
CA LEU A 24 26.26 -12.70 -17.66
C LEU A 24 26.18 -14.24 -17.59
N LYS A 25 24.99 -14.80 -17.88
CA LYS A 25 24.78 -16.26 -17.94
C LYS A 25 25.64 -16.94 -19.01
N GLU A 26 25.73 -16.35 -20.21
CA GLU A 26 26.57 -16.87 -21.31
C GLU A 26 28.06 -16.89 -20.95
N LYS A 27 28.56 -15.81 -20.33
CA LYS A 27 29.93 -15.72 -19.83
C LYS A 27 30.20 -16.76 -18.75
N LEU A 28 29.30 -16.90 -17.77
CA LEU A 28 29.43 -17.90 -16.71
C LEU A 28 29.45 -19.32 -17.30
N ARG A 29 28.50 -19.65 -18.19
CA ARG A 29 28.46 -20.94 -18.88
C ARG A 29 29.78 -21.23 -19.60
N SER A 30 30.31 -20.25 -20.31
CA SER A 30 31.57 -20.40 -21.05
C SER A 30 32.76 -20.66 -20.12
N ARG A 31 32.86 -19.96 -18.98
CA ARG A 31 33.89 -20.21 -17.95
C ARG A 31 33.77 -21.63 -17.38
N LEU A 32 32.57 -22.06 -17.02
CA LEU A 32 32.31 -23.39 -16.44
C LEU A 32 32.59 -24.54 -17.42
N LEU A 33 32.22 -24.39 -18.70
CA LEU A 33 32.56 -25.36 -19.75
C LEU A 33 34.08 -25.48 -19.94
N ALA A 34 34.81 -24.36 -19.88
CA ALA A 34 36.27 -24.36 -20.00
C ALA A 34 36.96 -25.05 -18.81
N MET A 35 36.32 -25.11 -17.64
CA MET A 35 36.77 -25.91 -16.49
C MET A 35 36.47 -27.41 -16.63
N GLY A 36 35.83 -27.83 -17.72
CA GLY A 36 35.47 -29.22 -17.98
C GLY A 36 34.13 -29.65 -17.37
N ILE A 37 33.29 -28.70 -16.91
CA ILE A 37 31.96 -29.02 -16.39
C ILE A 37 31.04 -29.39 -17.56
N PRO A 38 30.37 -30.57 -17.53
CA PRO A 38 29.49 -30.99 -18.61
C PRO A 38 28.34 -30.01 -18.85
N GLY A 39 28.09 -29.70 -20.13
CA GLY A 39 27.03 -28.77 -20.51
C GLY A 39 25.63 -29.24 -20.10
N GLU A 40 25.38 -30.55 -20.00
CA GLU A 40 24.10 -31.09 -19.52
C GLU A 40 23.84 -30.74 -18.05
N ALA A 41 24.88 -30.78 -17.20
CA ALA A 41 24.75 -30.48 -15.77
C ALA A 41 24.40 -29.00 -15.52
N LEU A 42 24.85 -28.10 -16.40
CA LEU A 42 24.60 -26.66 -16.31
C LEU A 42 23.17 -26.27 -16.72
N GLY A 43 22.49 -27.06 -17.55
CA GLY A 43 21.17 -26.72 -18.08
C GLY A 43 21.17 -25.33 -18.76
N ASP A 44 20.23 -24.47 -18.37
CA ASP A 44 20.11 -23.08 -18.83
C ASP A 44 20.65 -22.03 -17.85
N LEU A 45 21.23 -22.48 -16.72
CA LEU A 45 21.68 -21.65 -15.60
C LEU A 45 20.59 -20.71 -15.04
N THR A 46 19.33 -21.14 -15.01
CA THR A 46 18.24 -20.35 -14.43
C THR A 46 17.54 -21.10 -13.28
N PRO A 47 17.66 -20.63 -12.03
CA PRO A 47 18.56 -19.58 -11.53
C PRO A 47 20.03 -20.03 -11.43
N MET A 48 20.98 -19.11 -11.60
CA MET A 48 22.41 -19.44 -11.64
C MET A 48 22.92 -20.05 -10.32
N TYR A 49 22.66 -19.38 -9.19
CA TYR A 49 23.18 -19.78 -7.88
C TYR A 49 22.76 -21.19 -7.48
N GLU A 50 21.46 -21.49 -7.55
CA GLU A 50 20.88 -22.79 -7.25
C GLU A 50 21.39 -23.87 -8.21
N THR A 51 21.63 -23.51 -9.48
CA THR A 51 22.26 -24.42 -10.44
C THR A 51 23.69 -24.76 -10.05
N LEU A 52 24.50 -23.78 -9.63
CA LEU A 52 25.87 -24.03 -9.15
C LEU A 52 25.89 -24.91 -7.91
N GLN A 53 24.94 -24.73 -6.99
CA GLN A 53 24.80 -25.61 -5.82
C GLN A 53 24.49 -27.05 -6.21
N ARG A 54 23.60 -27.25 -7.19
CA ARG A 54 23.29 -28.58 -7.73
C ARG A 54 24.51 -29.21 -8.38
N VAL A 55 25.18 -28.49 -9.28
CA VAL A 55 26.38 -28.96 -10.00
C VAL A 55 27.50 -29.34 -9.03
N SER A 56 27.73 -28.53 -8.00
CA SER A 56 28.69 -28.82 -6.93
C SER A 56 28.39 -30.16 -6.24
N LYS A 57 27.13 -30.40 -5.87
CA LYS A 57 26.70 -31.66 -5.23
C LYS A 57 26.80 -32.87 -6.15
N GLU A 58 26.40 -32.72 -7.41
CA GLU A 58 26.36 -33.83 -8.39
C GLU A 58 27.77 -34.26 -8.84
N LEU A 59 28.68 -33.30 -9.03
CA LEU A 59 30.02 -33.55 -9.57
C LEU A 59 31.11 -33.60 -8.50
N GLY A 60 30.78 -33.30 -7.24
CA GLY A 60 31.74 -33.26 -6.14
C GLY A 60 32.75 -32.11 -6.24
N ILE A 61 32.46 -31.09 -7.04
CA ILE A 61 33.29 -29.88 -7.18
C ILE A 61 32.98 -28.93 -6.01
N PRO A 62 33.98 -28.34 -5.32
CA PRO A 62 33.72 -27.37 -4.27
C PRO A 62 32.84 -26.21 -4.74
N PHE A 63 31.77 -25.92 -4.00
CA PHE A 63 30.82 -24.86 -4.38
C PHE A 63 31.50 -23.50 -4.52
N ASP A 64 32.41 -23.16 -3.60
CA ASP A 64 33.11 -21.88 -3.58
C ASP A 64 33.93 -21.64 -4.85
N GLU A 65 34.48 -22.70 -5.45
CA GLU A 65 35.21 -22.62 -6.72
C GLU A 65 34.28 -22.17 -7.85
N LEU A 66 33.13 -22.83 -8.00
CA LEU A 66 32.13 -22.45 -9.00
C LEU A 66 31.55 -21.05 -8.73
N TYR A 67 31.27 -20.78 -7.46
CA TYR A 67 30.63 -19.55 -7.02
C TYR A 67 31.50 -18.32 -7.27
N SER A 68 32.81 -18.43 -7.05
CA SER A 68 33.78 -17.35 -7.27
C SER A 68 33.71 -16.76 -8.68
N HIS A 69 33.55 -17.60 -9.70
CA HIS A 69 33.40 -17.15 -11.09
C HIS A 69 32.13 -16.36 -11.34
N MET A 70 31.02 -16.73 -10.69
CA MET A 70 29.79 -15.96 -10.78
C MET A 70 29.93 -14.62 -10.07
N VAL A 71 30.52 -14.60 -8.87
CA VAL A 71 30.75 -13.38 -8.08
C VAL A 71 31.69 -12.42 -8.82
N GLU A 72 32.71 -12.90 -9.53
CA GLU A 72 33.57 -12.09 -10.42
C GLU A 72 32.77 -11.42 -11.51
N LEU A 73 32.01 -12.19 -12.28
CA LEU A 73 31.20 -11.67 -13.36
C LEU A 73 30.12 -10.68 -12.86
N GLU A 74 29.48 -10.97 -11.72
CA GLU A 74 28.53 -10.05 -11.08
C GLU A 74 29.22 -8.73 -10.67
N THR A 75 30.43 -8.81 -10.11
CA THR A 75 31.20 -7.63 -9.70
C THR A 75 31.64 -6.79 -10.90
N GLU A 76 32.16 -7.44 -11.96
CA GLU A 76 32.52 -6.80 -13.24
C GLU A 76 31.30 -6.06 -13.84
N ARG A 77 30.12 -6.71 -13.84
CA ARG A 77 28.88 -6.10 -14.33
C ARG A 77 28.48 -4.85 -13.54
N MET A 78 28.79 -4.78 -12.25
CA MET A 78 28.50 -3.61 -11.42
C MET A 78 29.40 -2.42 -11.72
N GLU A 79 30.58 -2.60 -12.33
CA GLU A 79 31.50 -1.49 -12.65
C GLU A 79 30.94 -0.53 -13.70
N GLU A 80 30.07 -1.03 -14.58
CA GLU A 80 29.37 -0.22 -15.60
C GLU A 80 27.93 0.11 -15.20
N SER A 81 27.55 -0.15 -13.94
CA SER A 81 26.19 0.09 -13.47
C SER A 81 25.86 1.58 -13.34
N PHE A 82 24.57 1.90 -13.32
CA PHE A 82 24.05 3.25 -13.16
C PHE A 82 22.91 3.26 -12.12
N LEU A 83 22.71 4.39 -11.46
CA LEU A 83 21.50 4.62 -10.65
C LEU A 83 20.31 4.94 -11.55
N PHE A 84 19.14 4.41 -11.22
CA PHE A 84 17.92 4.86 -11.85
C PHE A 84 17.56 6.30 -11.45
N ASP A 85 16.92 7.02 -12.37
CA ASP A 85 16.48 8.40 -12.13
C ASP A 85 15.54 8.49 -10.92
N GLY A 86 15.82 9.42 -10.00
CA GLY A 86 15.00 9.65 -8.80
C GLY A 86 15.44 8.87 -7.56
N VAL A 87 16.40 7.95 -7.66
CA VAL A 87 16.84 7.13 -6.52
C VAL A 87 17.39 7.99 -5.38
N LEU A 88 18.32 8.92 -5.68
CA LEU A 88 18.92 9.77 -4.64
C LEU A 88 17.87 10.65 -3.96
N GLU A 89 16.92 11.18 -4.72
CA GLU A 89 15.82 12.01 -4.22
C GLU A 89 14.89 11.21 -3.29
N VAL A 90 14.60 9.95 -3.62
CA VAL A 90 13.81 9.05 -2.78
C VAL A 90 14.55 8.75 -1.48
N LEU A 91 15.81 8.30 -1.56
CA LEU A 91 16.59 7.93 -0.40
C LEU A 91 16.78 9.12 0.56
N GLN A 92 17.06 10.31 0.02
CA GLN A 92 17.18 11.54 0.81
C GLN A 92 15.84 11.92 1.45
N SER A 93 14.74 11.91 0.69
CA SER A 93 13.41 12.28 1.20
C SER A 93 12.97 11.38 2.36
N LEU A 94 13.21 10.06 2.24
CA LEU A 94 12.91 9.10 3.30
C LEU A 94 13.77 9.33 4.55
N ARG A 95 15.07 9.58 4.37
CA ARG A 95 15.99 9.87 5.48
C ARG A 95 15.60 11.16 6.20
N ASP A 96 15.25 12.22 5.46
CA ASP A 96 14.78 13.50 6.02
C ASP A 96 13.49 13.34 6.84
N ARG A 97 12.68 12.34 6.49
CA ARG A 97 11.47 11.93 7.22
C ARG A 97 11.74 10.99 8.41
N GLY A 98 12.99 10.61 8.64
CA GLY A 98 13.40 9.71 9.73
C GLY A 98 13.08 8.24 9.48
N VAL A 99 12.84 7.85 8.22
CA VAL A 99 12.53 6.47 7.82
C VAL A 99 13.85 5.72 7.64
N LYS A 100 13.98 4.55 8.29
CA LYS A 100 15.12 3.65 8.10
C LYS A 100 15.08 3.03 6.71
N LEU A 101 16.23 2.72 6.15
CA LEU A 101 16.40 2.13 4.82
C LEU A 101 17.23 0.86 4.93
N ALA A 102 16.80 -0.18 4.22
CA ALA A 102 17.57 -1.40 4.08
C ALA A 102 17.60 -1.89 2.63
N VAL A 103 18.58 -2.72 2.32
CA VAL A 103 18.67 -3.43 1.04
C VAL A 103 18.45 -4.92 1.26
N MET A 104 17.64 -5.53 0.40
CA MET A 104 17.41 -6.97 0.30
C MET A 104 17.62 -7.43 -1.15
N THR A 105 18.77 -8.03 -1.44
CA THR A 105 19.15 -8.41 -2.81
C THR A 105 19.55 -9.89 -2.92
N ARG A 106 19.39 -10.44 -4.14
CA ARG A 106 19.93 -11.74 -4.56
C ARG A 106 21.35 -11.66 -5.09
N SER A 107 21.95 -10.47 -5.17
CA SER A 107 23.36 -10.28 -5.53
C SER A 107 24.29 -10.77 -4.43
N SER A 108 25.50 -11.17 -4.81
CA SER A 108 26.57 -11.45 -3.84
C SER A 108 26.90 -10.21 -3.00
N ARG A 109 27.41 -10.42 -1.80
CA ARG A 109 27.84 -9.32 -0.90
C ARG A 109 28.89 -8.44 -1.56
N ARG A 110 29.84 -9.03 -2.28
CA ARG A 110 30.88 -8.28 -2.99
C ARG A 110 30.28 -7.37 -4.08
N ALA A 111 29.39 -7.89 -4.92
CA ALA A 111 28.77 -7.10 -5.98
C ALA A 111 27.84 -6.01 -5.41
N ALA A 112 27.03 -6.34 -4.40
CA ALA A 112 26.10 -5.42 -3.78
C ALA A 112 26.81 -4.23 -3.12
N LEU A 113 27.81 -4.49 -2.27
CA LEU A 113 28.57 -3.42 -1.61
C LEU A 113 29.34 -2.56 -2.62
N LYS A 114 29.93 -3.18 -3.65
CA LYS A 114 30.60 -2.46 -4.73
C LYS A 114 29.66 -1.48 -5.43
N ALA A 115 28.44 -1.91 -5.76
CA ALA A 115 27.45 -1.05 -6.40
C ALA A 115 27.03 0.12 -5.50
N LEU A 116 26.74 -0.16 -4.21
CA LEU A 116 26.35 0.86 -3.24
C LEU A 116 27.45 1.91 -3.01
N GLU A 117 28.71 1.48 -2.89
CA GLU A 117 29.87 2.36 -2.70
C GLU A 117 30.16 3.20 -3.94
N MET A 118 30.15 2.57 -5.13
CA MET A 118 30.46 3.24 -6.39
C MET A 118 29.47 4.38 -6.67
N HIS A 119 28.20 4.17 -6.31
CA HIS A 119 27.13 5.16 -6.48
C HIS A 119 26.97 6.11 -5.27
N GLY A 120 27.80 5.96 -4.23
CA GLY A 120 27.77 6.84 -3.06
C GLY A 120 26.48 6.75 -2.24
N ILE A 121 25.80 5.60 -2.26
CA ILE A 121 24.53 5.37 -1.55
C ILE A 121 24.64 4.39 -0.37
N ALA A 122 25.82 3.82 -0.11
CA ALA A 122 26.01 2.88 1.00
C ALA A 122 25.57 3.46 2.36
N ASP A 123 25.92 4.72 2.65
CA ASP A 123 25.63 5.38 3.93
C ASP A 123 24.13 5.76 4.11
N TYR A 124 23.25 5.38 3.19
CA TYR A 124 21.80 5.50 3.36
C TYR A 124 21.18 4.33 4.11
N PHE A 125 21.81 3.17 4.12
CA PHE A 125 21.17 1.94 4.57
C PHE A 125 21.68 1.51 5.94
N GLU A 126 20.78 1.32 6.91
CA GLU A 126 21.12 0.75 8.21
C GLU A 126 21.41 -0.75 8.13
N ALA A 127 20.83 -1.45 7.14
CA ALA A 127 21.03 -2.88 6.95
C ALA A 127 21.13 -3.24 5.45
N VAL A 128 22.03 -4.18 5.13
CA VAL A 128 22.18 -4.74 3.78
C VAL A 128 22.22 -6.27 3.90
N SER A 129 21.12 -6.91 3.50
CA SER A 129 20.99 -8.36 3.41
C SER A 129 21.17 -8.81 1.96
N THR A 130 22.14 -9.68 1.75
CA THR A 130 22.55 -10.18 0.44
C THR A 130 22.37 -11.69 0.37
N ARG A 131 22.63 -12.27 -0.80
CA ARG A 131 22.55 -13.71 -0.99
C ARG A 131 23.48 -14.50 -0.06
N ASP A 132 24.60 -13.92 0.32
CA ASP A 132 25.63 -14.58 1.13
C ASP A 132 25.29 -14.61 2.63
N ASP A 133 24.30 -13.83 3.06
CA ASP A 133 23.98 -13.66 4.49
C ASP A 133 22.95 -14.65 5.01
N VAL A 134 22.30 -15.41 4.11
CA VAL A 134 21.26 -16.37 4.47
C VAL A 134 21.45 -17.71 3.75
N PRO A 135 20.98 -18.82 4.33
CA PRO A 135 20.90 -20.09 3.61
C PRO A 135 20.04 -19.97 2.35
N ALA A 136 20.30 -20.80 1.33
CA ALA A 136 19.56 -20.78 0.07
C ALA A 136 18.03 -20.91 0.22
N GLY A 137 17.56 -21.66 1.22
CA GLY A 137 16.12 -21.82 1.52
C GLY A 137 15.47 -20.59 2.15
N GLU A 138 16.24 -19.62 2.60
CA GLU A 138 15.80 -18.37 3.25
C GLU A 138 15.96 -17.15 2.33
N LEU A 139 16.53 -17.35 1.12
CA LEU A 139 16.71 -16.33 0.09
C LEU A 139 15.38 -15.98 -0.58
N LYS A 140 15.16 -14.71 -0.95
CA LYS A 140 13.95 -14.29 -1.67
C LYS A 140 13.74 -15.19 -2.91
N PRO A 141 12.55 -15.77 -3.12
CA PRO A 141 11.26 -15.26 -2.70
C PRO A 141 10.81 -15.70 -1.29
N ASN A 142 11.62 -16.47 -0.56
CA ASN A 142 11.36 -16.80 0.84
C ASN A 142 11.66 -15.59 1.74
N PRO A 143 11.03 -15.50 2.93
CA PRO A 143 11.06 -14.29 3.75
C PRO A 143 12.30 -14.14 4.64
N GLY A 144 13.29 -15.04 4.55
CA GLY A 144 14.37 -15.12 5.53
C GLY A 144 15.26 -13.88 5.61
N GLN A 145 15.63 -13.30 4.46
CA GLN A 145 16.36 -12.03 4.42
C GLN A 145 15.56 -10.90 5.08
N LEU A 146 14.28 -10.77 4.71
CA LEU A 146 13.41 -9.74 5.26
C LEU A 146 13.24 -9.92 6.77
N ARG A 147 12.99 -11.15 7.24
CA ARG A 147 12.87 -11.48 8.67
C ARG A 147 14.12 -11.05 9.44
N GLY A 148 15.31 -11.36 8.92
CA GLY A 148 16.58 -10.95 9.52
C GLY A 148 16.70 -9.43 9.65
N ILE A 149 16.34 -8.68 8.60
CA ILE A 149 16.33 -7.20 8.63
C ILE A 149 15.35 -6.68 9.70
N LEU A 150 14.14 -7.25 9.79
CA LEU A 150 13.14 -6.81 10.77
C LEU A 150 13.59 -7.07 12.22
N GLU A 151 14.19 -8.23 12.48
CA GLU A 151 14.74 -8.59 13.78
C GLU A 151 15.92 -7.69 14.17
N GLU A 152 16.82 -7.40 13.23
CA GLU A 152 17.97 -6.51 13.44
C GLU A 152 17.55 -5.07 13.77
N LEU A 153 16.58 -4.54 13.02
CA LEU A 153 16.16 -3.13 13.14
C LEU A 153 15.03 -2.91 14.15
N GLY A 154 14.42 -3.99 14.65
CA GLY A 154 13.35 -3.97 15.65
C GLY A 154 12.05 -3.31 15.14
N VAL A 155 11.66 -3.56 13.89
CA VAL A 155 10.50 -2.92 13.25
C VAL A 155 9.39 -3.94 13.00
N GLU A 156 8.15 -3.57 13.33
CA GLU A 156 6.99 -4.43 13.10
C GLU A 156 6.63 -4.52 11.61
N PRO A 157 6.21 -5.69 11.09
CA PRO A 157 5.92 -5.88 9.67
C PRO A 157 4.95 -4.85 9.07
N THR A 158 3.90 -4.46 9.80
CA THR A 158 2.88 -3.51 9.32
C THR A 158 3.40 -2.09 9.12
N LYS A 159 4.63 -1.80 9.58
CA LYS A 159 5.32 -0.51 9.46
C LYS A 159 6.42 -0.52 8.39
N VAL A 160 6.47 -1.58 7.58
CA VAL A 160 7.53 -1.82 6.61
C VAL A 160 6.95 -1.75 5.20
N LEU A 161 7.65 -1.06 4.31
CA LEU A 161 7.35 -1.05 2.87
C LEU A 161 8.51 -1.71 2.10
N VAL A 162 8.23 -2.83 1.45
CA VAL A 162 9.19 -3.52 0.58
C VAL A 162 9.03 -3.04 -0.85
N VAL A 163 10.13 -2.73 -1.53
CA VAL A 163 10.14 -2.13 -2.87
C VAL A 163 11.00 -2.98 -3.79
N GLY A 164 10.46 -3.36 -4.94
CA GLY A 164 11.18 -4.13 -5.94
C GLY A 164 10.61 -3.95 -7.35
N ASP A 165 11.27 -4.48 -8.36
CA ASP A 165 10.80 -4.49 -9.75
C ASP A 165 10.30 -5.88 -10.19
N HIS A 166 10.47 -6.90 -9.34
CA HIS A 166 10.08 -8.26 -9.65
C HIS A 166 9.20 -8.88 -8.56
N GLY A 167 8.39 -9.88 -8.95
CA GLY A 167 7.53 -10.59 -8.00
C GLY A 167 8.29 -11.33 -6.88
N TYR A 168 9.58 -11.61 -7.08
CA TYR A 168 10.43 -12.22 -6.06
C TYR A 168 10.66 -11.30 -4.86
N ASP A 169 10.57 -9.99 -5.06
CA ASP A 169 10.77 -8.98 -4.02
C ASP A 169 9.49 -8.81 -3.18
N ILE A 170 8.34 -9.04 -3.81
CA ILE A 170 7.02 -8.84 -3.22
C ILE A 170 6.56 -10.07 -2.41
N LEU A 171 6.97 -11.28 -2.80
CA LEU A 171 6.58 -12.51 -2.09
C LEU A 171 6.99 -12.53 -0.60
N PRO A 172 8.23 -12.17 -0.22
CA PRO A 172 8.63 -12.02 1.18
C PRO A 172 7.70 -11.08 1.97
N ALA A 173 7.34 -9.96 1.34
CA ALA A 173 6.49 -8.93 1.95
C ALA A 173 5.11 -9.49 2.29
N ARG A 174 4.50 -10.18 1.32
CA ARG A 174 3.18 -10.81 1.49
C ARG A 174 3.18 -11.88 2.58
N GLU A 175 4.23 -12.69 2.66
CA GLU A 175 4.33 -13.76 3.66
C GLU A 175 4.46 -13.21 5.08
N LEU A 176 5.24 -12.15 5.28
CA LEU A 176 5.41 -11.51 6.60
C LEU A 176 4.34 -10.47 6.94
N GLY A 177 3.46 -10.14 6.00
CA GLY A 177 2.39 -9.14 6.19
C GLY A 177 2.91 -7.70 6.20
N THR A 178 4.02 -7.42 5.53
CA THR A 178 4.47 -6.04 5.26
C THR A 178 3.72 -5.45 4.07
N LEU A 179 3.84 -4.14 3.89
CA LEU A 179 3.39 -3.48 2.66
C LEU A 179 4.42 -3.70 1.55
N SER A 180 3.97 -3.59 0.30
CA SER A 180 4.79 -3.80 -0.88
C SER A 180 4.49 -2.80 -2.00
N ALA A 181 5.54 -2.33 -2.69
CA ALA A 181 5.44 -1.48 -3.86
C ALA A 181 6.28 -2.05 -5.02
N MET A 182 5.69 -2.12 -6.21
CA MET A 182 6.39 -2.57 -7.41
C MET A 182 6.74 -1.40 -8.33
N ILE A 183 7.99 -1.34 -8.78
CA ILE A 183 8.48 -0.43 -9.83
C ILE A 183 8.35 -1.14 -11.18
N THR A 184 7.58 -0.61 -12.12
CA THR A 184 7.17 -1.39 -13.31
C THR A 184 7.82 -1.01 -14.63
N SER A 185 8.43 0.17 -14.74
CA SER A 185 9.08 0.61 -15.98
C SER A 185 10.50 0.08 -16.15
N HIS A 186 11.11 -0.46 -15.10
CA HIS A 186 12.45 -1.05 -15.20
C HIS A 186 12.31 -2.46 -15.79
N GLU A 187 12.42 -2.56 -17.11
CA GLU A 187 12.35 -3.85 -17.83
C GLU A 187 13.61 -4.72 -17.65
N SER A 188 14.56 -4.31 -16.82
CA SER A 188 15.86 -4.95 -16.60
C SER A 188 15.75 -6.25 -15.78
N GLY A 189 14.91 -7.19 -16.20
CA GLY A 189 14.77 -8.44 -15.47
C GLY A 189 13.57 -9.31 -15.81
N ARG A 190 12.64 -8.88 -16.66
CA ARG A 190 11.50 -9.71 -17.10
C ARG A 190 11.95 -10.84 -18.03
N MET A 191 12.74 -11.78 -17.53
CA MET A 191 13.01 -13.04 -18.18
C MET A 191 12.35 -14.21 -17.45
N SER A 192 11.53 -14.93 -18.22
CA SER A 192 11.11 -16.33 -18.09
C SER A 192 10.20 -16.78 -16.93
N PHE A 193 10.03 -16.01 -15.85
CA PHE A 193 9.07 -16.35 -14.79
C PHE A 193 8.40 -15.08 -14.25
N SER A 194 7.38 -14.56 -14.94
CA SER A 194 6.47 -13.61 -14.32
C SER A 194 5.71 -14.35 -13.21
N ILE A 195 6.20 -14.29 -11.97
CA ILE A 195 5.37 -14.66 -10.84
C ILE A 195 4.31 -13.57 -10.75
N GLU A 196 3.09 -13.91 -11.12
CA GLU A 196 1.93 -13.06 -10.90
C GLU A 196 1.71 -12.94 -9.38
N VAL A 197 2.20 -11.84 -8.83
CA VAL A 197 1.92 -11.41 -7.46
C VAL A 197 1.40 -9.99 -7.54
N GLU A 198 0.27 -9.75 -6.87
CA GLU A 198 -0.31 -8.42 -6.78
C GLU A 198 0.36 -7.69 -5.60
N PRO A 199 1.11 -6.60 -5.85
CA PRO A 199 1.66 -5.76 -4.78
C PRO A 199 0.56 -4.86 -4.19
N ASP A 200 0.80 -4.29 -3.01
CA ASP A 200 -0.11 -3.31 -2.40
C ASP A 200 -0.14 -2.00 -3.19
N PHE A 201 0.99 -1.63 -3.81
CA PHE A 201 1.14 -0.47 -4.66
C PHE A 201 1.98 -0.77 -5.91
N GLU A 202 1.72 -0.02 -6.97
CA GLU A 202 2.43 -0.15 -8.24
C GLU A 202 2.62 1.22 -8.88
N VAL A 203 3.87 1.56 -9.18
CA VAL A 203 4.26 2.81 -9.82
C VAL A 203 5.28 2.53 -10.93
N PRO A 204 5.27 3.28 -12.04
CA PRO A 204 6.21 3.04 -13.12
C PRO A 204 7.67 3.28 -12.69
N THR A 205 7.97 4.44 -12.09
CA THR A 205 9.34 4.90 -11.84
C THR A 205 9.63 5.20 -10.36
N MET A 206 10.92 5.35 -10.01
CA MET A 206 11.34 5.80 -8.68
C MET A 206 10.88 7.24 -8.36
N LEU A 207 10.72 8.12 -9.36
CA LEU A 207 10.13 9.45 -9.15
C LEU A 207 8.65 9.39 -8.76
N GLU A 208 7.89 8.49 -9.38
CA GLU A 208 6.50 8.26 -8.98
C GLU A 208 6.41 7.54 -7.65
N PHE A 209 7.36 6.64 -7.34
CA PHE A 209 7.52 6.05 -6.02
C PHE A 209 7.74 7.11 -4.94
N ARG A 210 8.56 8.13 -5.20
CA ARG A 210 8.70 9.28 -4.29
C ARG A 210 7.34 9.90 -3.97
N THR A 211 6.55 10.17 -5.01
CA THR A 211 5.21 10.78 -4.86
C THR A 211 4.28 9.87 -4.09
N LEU A 212 4.31 8.57 -4.36
CA LEU A 212 3.57 7.56 -3.63
C LEU A 212 3.93 7.60 -2.14
N VAL A 213 5.22 7.52 -1.79
CA VAL A 213 5.61 7.47 -0.37
C VAL A 213 5.30 8.78 0.36
N GLU A 214 5.48 9.94 -0.29
CA GLU A 214 5.01 11.22 0.27
C GLU A 214 3.50 11.17 0.56
N ASN A 215 2.69 10.65 -0.37
CA ASN A 215 1.25 10.48 -0.17
C ASN A 215 0.93 9.56 1.02
N LEU A 216 1.62 8.42 1.13
CA LEU A 216 1.43 7.45 2.22
C LEU A 216 1.82 8.04 3.57
N LEU A 217 2.97 8.71 3.68
CA LEU A 217 3.47 9.31 4.92
C LEU A 217 2.60 10.47 5.42
N ASP A 218 1.89 11.15 4.53
CA ASP A 218 1.00 12.28 4.86
C ASP A 218 -0.49 11.92 4.69
N THR A 219 -0.85 10.67 4.98
CA THR A 219 -2.25 10.19 4.99
C THR A 219 -2.90 10.41 6.35
N TYR A 220 -4.14 10.91 6.36
CA TYR A 220 -4.98 11.04 7.56
C TYR A 220 -6.21 10.14 7.46
N VAL A 221 -6.63 9.58 8.59
CA VAL A 221 -7.87 8.79 8.71
C VAL A 221 -8.88 9.57 9.55
N VAL A 222 -10.03 9.90 8.94
CA VAL A 222 -11.15 10.56 9.59
C VAL A 222 -12.17 9.51 10.02
N VAL A 223 -12.43 9.45 11.33
CA VAL A 223 -13.31 8.48 11.96
C VAL A 223 -14.50 9.22 12.59
N PRO A 224 -15.63 9.38 11.87
CA PRO A 224 -16.84 9.94 12.47
C PRO A 224 -17.43 8.95 13.48
N ALA A 225 -17.76 9.42 14.68
CA ALA A 225 -18.27 8.57 15.76
C ALA A 225 -19.45 9.20 16.50
N TYR A 226 -20.51 8.42 16.70
CA TYR A 226 -21.67 8.79 17.52
C TYR A 226 -22.25 7.58 18.25
N ASN A 227 -22.06 7.54 19.57
CA ASN A 227 -22.43 6.44 20.44
C ASN A 227 -21.88 5.08 19.97
N GLU A 228 -20.56 4.97 19.87
CA GLU A 228 -19.79 3.82 19.39
C GLU A 228 -18.85 3.24 20.47
N GLU A 229 -19.19 3.37 21.76
CA GLU A 229 -18.32 2.91 22.86
C GLU A 229 -17.95 1.41 22.77
N GLN A 230 -18.78 0.60 22.10
CA GLN A 230 -18.58 -0.84 21.97
C GLN A 230 -17.57 -1.22 20.88
N THR A 231 -17.33 -0.35 19.90
CA THR A 231 -16.59 -0.68 18.66
C THR A 231 -15.41 0.25 18.41
N ILE A 232 -15.45 1.49 18.90
CA ILE A 232 -14.40 2.48 18.60
C ILE A 232 -13.00 2.00 19.03
N GLY A 233 -12.88 1.27 20.14
CA GLY A 233 -11.60 0.73 20.60
C GLY A 233 -10.97 -0.23 19.58
N SER A 234 -11.71 -1.23 19.11
CA SER A 234 -11.20 -2.21 18.15
C SER A 234 -10.93 -1.59 16.76
N VAL A 235 -11.72 -0.59 16.37
CA VAL A 235 -11.45 0.21 15.16
C VAL A 235 -10.10 0.92 15.28
N LEU A 236 -9.84 1.60 16.41
CA LEU A 236 -8.58 2.30 16.64
C LEU A 236 -7.39 1.32 16.76
N ASP A 237 -7.55 0.18 17.42
CA ASP A 237 -6.53 -0.89 17.45
C ASP A 237 -6.15 -1.35 16.05
N SER A 238 -7.13 -1.48 15.14
CA SER A 238 -6.86 -1.88 13.77
C SER A 238 -6.17 -0.79 12.95
N LEU A 239 -6.55 0.47 13.13
CA LEU A 239 -5.96 1.62 12.42
C LEU A 239 -4.52 1.87 12.86
N LEU A 240 -4.24 1.76 14.16
CA LEU A 240 -2.92 2.04 14.74
C LEU A 240 -1.82 1.04 14.33
N ARG A 241 -2.18 -0.08 13.69
CA ARG A 241 -1.19 -0.99 13.08
C ARG A 241 -0.49 -0.36 11.87
N TYR A 242 -1.14 0.59 11.20
CA TYR A 242 -0.67 1.17 9.92
C TYR A 242 -0.59 2.70 9.92
N PHE A 243 -1.23 3.37 10.88
CA PHE A 243 -1.30 4.83 10.96
C PHE A 243 -0.80 5.30 12.32
N ARG A 244 -0.10 6.44 12.31
CA ARG A 244 0.36 7.08 13.54
C ARG A 244 -0.81 7.69 14.28
N ARG A 245 -0.67 7.87 15.61
CA ARG A 245 -1.73 8.47 16.43
C ARG A 245 -2.14 9.87 15.97
N ASP A 246 -1.18 10.66 15.48
CA ASP A 246 -1.37 12.02 14.96
C ASP A 246 -2.02 12.05 13.56
N GLU A 247 -2.14 10.90 12.90
CA GLU A 247 -2.79 10.75 11.59
C GLU A 247 -4.26 10.33 11.70
N ILE A 248 -4.68 9.87 12.88
CA ILE A 248 -6.07 9.44 13.13
C ILE A 248 -6.84 10.57 13.82
N VAL A 249 -7.98 10.93 13.23
CA VAL A 249 -8.85 12.00 13.69
C VAL A 249 -10.23 11.45 13.94
N VAL A 250 -10.56 11.20 15.21
CA VAL A 250 -11.90 10.85 15.63
C VAL A 250 -12.73 12.12 15.76
N VAL A 251 -13.90 12.15 15.12
CA VAL A 251 -14.87 13.24 15.27
C VAL A 251 -16.02 12.72 16.12
N ASN A 252 -16.00 13.02 17.42
CA ASN A 252 -17.09 12.73 18.34
C ASN A 252 -18.26 13.69 18.07
N ASP A 253 -19.33 13.20 17.45
CA ASP A 253 -20.49 14.00 17.05
C ASP A 253 -21.52 14.14 18.18
N GLY A 254 -21.06 14.54 19.37
CA GLY A 254 -21.90 14.75 20.55
C GLY A 254 -22.43 13.45 21.19
N SER A 255 -21.60 12.41 21.27
CA SER A 255 -21.97 11.14 21.93
C SER A 255 -22.33 11.35 23.41
N MET A 256 -23.26 10.52 23.90
CA MET A 256 -23.72 10.50 25.30
C MET A 256 -23.14 9.32 26.09
N ASP A 257 -22.38 8.46 25.43
CA ASP A 257 -21.73 7.26 25.98
C ASP A 257 -20.22 7.48 26.16
N ARG A 258 -19.44 6.41 26.38
CA ARG A 258 -17.98 6.50 26.61
C ARG A 258 -17.14 6.64 25.34
N THR A 259 -17.74 6.88 24.16
CA THR A 259 -17.01 6.96 22.88
C THR A 259 -15.81 7.91 22.91
N GLU A 260 -16.01 9.14 23.40
CA GLU A 260 -14.94 10.14 23.47
C GLU A 260 -13.86 9.76 24.48
N GLU A 261 -14.25 9.26 25.65
CA GLU A 261 -13.32 8.82 26.68
C GLU A 261 -12.39 7.73 26.13
N ILE A 262 -12.97 6.72 25.48
CA ILE A 262 -12.23 5.62 24.85
C ILE A 262 -11.33 6.16 23.74
N ALA A 263 -11.85 6.97 22.81
CA ALA A 263 -11.01 7.52 21.74
C ALA A 263 -9.81 8.33 22.29
N ARG A 264 -10.01 9.12 23.33
CA ARG A 264 -8.94 9.89 23.97
C ARG A 264 -7.89 9.01 24.65
N SER A 265 -8.28 7.85 25.23
CA SER A 265 -7.32 6.95 25.88
C SER A 265 -6.32 6.33 24.91
N TYR A 266 -6.64 6.27 23.62
CA TYR A 266 -5.73 5.81 22.56
C TYR A 266 -4.68 6.86 22.14
N GLY A 267 -4.85 8.11 22.58
CA GLY A 267 -3.93 9.22 22.27
C GLY A 267 -4.06 9.78 20.84
N VAL A 268 -5.15 9.45 20.14
CA VAL A 268 -5.45 10.01 18.81
C VAL A 268 -6.06 11.41 18.90
N HIS A 269 -6.15 12.13 17.78
CA HIS A 269 -6.84 13.41 17.76
C HIS A 269 -8.36 13.20 17.90
N VAL A 270 -8.98 13.91 18.84
CA VAL A 270 -10.43 13.87 19.06
C VAL A 270 -11.02 15.26 18.94
N LEU A 271 -11.89 15.45 17.94
CA LEU A 271 -12.65 16.67 17.70
C LEU A 271 -14.09 16.44 18.18
N THR A 272 -14.58 17.27 19.09
CA THR A 272 -15.91 17.09 19.69
C THR A 272 -16.87 18.17 19.20
N HIS A 273 -18.02 17.76 18.68
CA HIS A 273 -19.16 18.64 18.48
C HIS A 273 -19.99 18.73 19.77
N LEU A 274 -20.38 19.96 20.15
CA LEU A 274 -21.24 20.19 21.33
C LEU A 274 -22.68 19.67 21.15
N ILE A 275 -23.12 19.57 19.91
CA ILE A 275 -24.42 19.01 19.52
C ILE A 275 -24.19 18.03 18.37
N ASN A 276 -25.02 16.99 18.26
CA ASN A 276 -24.96 16.09 17.11
C ASN A 276 -25.30 16.85 15.82
N ARG A 277 -24.32 16.94 14.92
CA ARG A 277 -24.42 17.60 13.60
C ARG A 277 -24.64 16.59 12.48
N GLY A 278 -24.72 15.31 12.80
CA GLY A 278 -24.86 14.21 11.86
C GLY A 278 -23.55 13.87 11.14
N LEU A 279 -23.59 12.74 10.41
CA LEU A 279 -22.44 12.18 9.69
C LEU A 279 -21.75 13.21 8.78
N GLY A 280 -22.51 14.03 8.05
CA GLY A 280 -21.92 14.99 7.14
C GLY A 280 -21.23 16.15 7.84
N GLY A 281 -21.79 16.62 8.96
CA GLY A 281 -21.13 17.57 9.83
C GLY A 281 -19.81 17.01 10.37
N ALA A 282 -19.81 15.75 10.84
CA ALA A 282 -18.63 15.07 11.37
C ALA A 282 -17.53 14.90 10.31
N LEU A 283 -17.89 14.39 9.13
CA LEU A 283 -16.98 14.24 7.99
C LEU A 283 -16.39 15.58 7.55
N GLY A 284 -17.22 16.63 7.42
CA GLY A 284 -16.77 17.96 7.04
C GLY A 284 -15.75 18.53 8.02
N THR A 285 -15.99 18.38 9.34
CA THR A 285 -15.05 18.80 10.38
C THR A 285 -13.72 18.03 10.29
N GLY A 286 -13.77 16.70 10.16
CA GLY A 286 -12.58 15.86 10.08
C GLY A 286 -11.74 16.11 8.82
N ILE A 287 -12.37 16.20 7.64
CA ILE A 287 -11.70 16.50 6.38
C ILE A 287 -11.05 17.89 6.43
N ALA A 288 -11.76 18.90 6.93
CA ALA A 288 -11.21 20.24 7.08
C ALA A 288 -10.02 20.28 8.05
N TYR A 289 -10.07 19.50 9.13
CA TYR A 289 -8.93 19.35 10.04
C TYR A 289 -7.74 18.71 9.34
N ALA A 290 -7.92 17.57 8.67
CA ALA A 290 -6.85 16.87 7.96
C ALA A 290 -6.18 17.76 6.90
N LEU A 291 -6.96 18.50 6.09
CA LEU A 291 -6.43 19.45 5.10
C LEU A 291 -5.53 20.52 5.73
N ARG A 292 -5.95 21.10 6.87
CA ARG A 292 -5.17 22.10 7.63
C ARG A 292 -3.89 21.53 8.22
N ARG A 293 -3.87 20.22 8.51
CA ARG A 293 -2.68 19.51 8.99
C ARG A 293 -1.71 19.09 7.88
N GLY A 294 -2.01 19.43 6.62
CA GLY A 294 -1.14 19.11 5.50
C GLY A 294 -1.42 17.76 4.84
N ALA A 295 -2.56 17.11 5.14
CA ALA A 295 -2.91 15.82 4.55
C ALA A 295 -2.77 15.83 3.02
N ARG A 296 -2.08 14.83 2.49
CA ARG A 296 -1.99 14.51 1.05
C ARG A 296 -3.06 13.52 0.63
N LEU A 297 -3.38 12.58 1.52
CA LEU A 297 -4.49 11.64 1.39
C LEU A 297 -5.40 11.71 2.62
N ILE A 298 -6.69 11.53 2.41
CA ILE A 298 -7.68 11.46 3.50
C ILE A 298 -8.54 10.22 3.29
N ILE A 299 -8.55 9.33 4.28
CA ILE A 299 -9.43 8.15 4.33
C ILE A 299 -10.59 8.45 5.26
N THR A 300 -11.81 8.09 4.90
CA THR A 300 -12.94 8.05 5.85
C THR A 300 -13.19 6.62 6.28
N PHE A 301 -13.34 6.39 7.58
CA PHE A 301 -13.46 5.05 8.15
C PHE A 301 -14.50 5.06 9.28
N ASP A 302 -15.58 4.28 9.12
CA ASP A 302 -16.68 4.25 10.08
C ASP A 302 -16.28 3.62 11.44
N ALA A 303 -16.81 4.19 12.52
CA ALA A 303 -16.50 3.76 13.90
C ALA A 303 -17.30 2.53 14.39
N ASP A 304 -18.20 1.99 13.58
CA ASP A 304 -19.13 0.89 13.94
C ASP A 304 -18.54 -0.52 13.76
N GLY A 305 -17.29 -0.61 13.28
CA GLY A 305 -16.58 -1.87 13.04
C GLY A 305 -16.97 -2.62 11.77
N GLN A 306 -17.69 -2.00 10.83
CA GLN A 306 -18.08 -2.65 9.56
C GLN A 306 -16.99 -2.66 8.48
N HIS A 307 -15.90 -1.92 8.67
CA HIS A 307 -14.81 -1.81 7.72
C HIS A 307 -13.56 -2.57 8.17
N LEU A 308 -12.88 -3.18 7.21
CA LEU A 308 -11.60 -3.86 7.41
C LEU A 308 -10.45 -2.94 7.00
N ILE A 309 -9.35 -2.95 7.76
CA ILE A 309 -8.16 -2.15 7.43
C ILE A 309 -7.55 -2.51 6.08
N GLY A 310 -7.54 -3.80 5.72
CA GLY A 310 -7.11 -4.24 4.39
C GLY A 310 -7.95 -3.66 3.25
N ASP A 311 -9.25 -3.43 3.48
CA ASP A 311 -10.12 -2.78 2.50
C ASP A 311 -9.80 -1.30 2.38
N ALA A 312 -9.45 -0.64 3.49
CA ALA A 312 -9.01 0.75 3.48
C ALA A 312 -7.70 0.93 2.67
N LEU A 313 -6.73 0.03 2.84
CA LEU A 313 -5.50 0.02 2.05
C LEU A 313 -5.78 -0.16 0.55
N ARG A 314 -6.67 -1.10 0.19
CA ARG A 314 -7.07 -1.32 -1.22
C ARG A 314 -7.82 -0.12 -1.81
N VAL A 315 -8.71 0.51 -1.05
CA VAL A 315 -9.43 1.73 -1.47
C VAL A 315 -8.47 2.91 -1.63
N MET A 316 -7.44 3.00 -0.79
CA MET A 316 -6.42 4.04 -0.84
C MET A 316 -5.51 3.91 -2.07
N ARG A 317 -5.13 2.68 -2.45
CA ARG A 317 -4.19 2.37 -3.53
C ARG A 317 -4.35 3.23 -4.80
N PRO A 318 -5.49 3.27 -5.49
CA PRO A 318 -5.61 4.04 -6.75
C PRO A 318 -5.42 5.55 -6.57
N VAL A 319 -5.69 6.09 -5.38
CA VAL A 319 -5.48 7.51 -5.07
C VAL A 319 -4.02 7.77 -4.73
N ALA A 320 -3.41 6.89 -3.93
CA ALA A 320 -2.00 6.98 -3.56
C ALA A 320 -1.06 6.88 -4.77
N GLU A 321 -1.41 6.02 -5.74
CA GLU A 321 -0.72 5.85 -7.03
C GLU A 321 -1.04 6.97 -8.04
N GLY A 322 -1.89 7.94 -7.70
CA GLY A 322 -2.25 9.05 -8.60
C GLY A 322 -3.15 8.66 -9.79
N LYS A 323 -3.68 7.42 -9.81
CA LYS A 323 -4.61 6.92 -10.85
C LYS A 323 -6.03 7.49 -10.69
N ALA A 324 -6.42 7.87 -9.48
CA ALA A 324 -7.68 8.51 -9.14
C ALA A 324 -7.48 9.70 -8.20
N ASP A 325 -8.46 10.60 -8.17
CA ASP A 325 -8.51 11.69 -7.18
C ASP A 325 -9.45 11.33 -6.02
N PHE A 326 -10.36 10.37 -6.27
CA PHE A 326 -11.30 9.85 -5.29
C PHE A 326 -11.54 8.35 -5.53
N ALA A 327 -11.53 7.58 -4.45
CA ALA A 327 -11.89 6.17 -4.47
C ALA A 327 -12.95 5.86 -3.41
N VAL A 328 -13.88 4.98 -3.74
CA VAL A 328 -14.94 4.52 -2.84
C VAL A 328 -14.97 3.00 -2.82
N GLY A 329 -15.09 2.43 -1.61
CA GLY A 329 -15.27 0.99 -1.45
C GLY A 329 -16.68 0.58 -1.87
N SER A 330 -16.82 -0.39 -2.76
CA SER A 330 -18.12 -0.94 -3.18
C SER A 330 -18.33 -2.35 -2.62
N ARG A 331 -19.36 -2.50 -1.77
CA ARG A 331 -19.79 -3.82 -1.27
C ARG A 331 -20.50 -4.61 -2.37
N LEU A 332 -21.12 -3.93 -3.33
CA LEU A 332 -21.85 -4.58 -4.43
C LEU A 332 -20.94 -5.19 -5.50
N LYS A 333 -19.70 -4.70 -5.61
CA LYS A 333 -18.65 -5.32 -6.44
C LYS A 333 -17.85 -6.40 -5.71
N GLY A 334 -18.05 -6.55 -4.40
CA GLY A 334 -17.46 -7.58 -3.56
C GLY A 334 -18.38 -8.79 -3.38
N ASP A 335 -18.17 -9.55 -2.30
CA ASP A 335 -19.11 -10.60 -1.92
C ASP A 335 -20.37 -10.00 -1.30
N THR A 336 -21.52 -10.26 -1.92
CA THR A 336 -22.82 -9.74 -1.50
C THR A 336 -23.68 -10.77 -0.75
N SER A 337 -23.10 -11.94 -0.41
CA SER A 337 -23.78 -13.06 0.23
C SER A 337 -24.46 -12.69 1.55
N GLU A 338 -23.84 -11.82 2.36
CA GLU A 338 -24.34 -11.43 3.69
C GLU A 338 -25.23 -10.16 3.68
N MET A 339 -25.35 -9.46 2.55
CA MET A 339 -26.08 -8.19 2.51
C MET A 339 -27.61 -8.40 2.43
N PRO A 340 -28.41 -7.81 3.36
CA PRO A 340 -29.87 -7.90 3.31
C PRO A 340 -30.48 -7.31 2.03
N PHE A 341 -31.45 -8.00 1.43
CA PHE A 341 -32.12 -7.60 0.18
C PHE A 341 -32.72 -6.17 0.23
N VAL A 342 -33.27 -5.76 1.37
CA VAL A 342 -33.83 -4.41 1.56
C VAL A 342 -32.74 -3.33 1.45
N LYS A 343 -31.53 -3.59 1.96
CA LYS A 343 -30.39 -2.68 1.83
C LYS A 343 -29.88 -2.63 0.38
N LYS A 344 -29.86 -3.77 -0.33
CA LYS A 344 -29.52 -3.81 -1.78
C LYS A 344 -30.44 -2.91 -2.60
N PHE A 345 -31.76 -2.99 -2.36
CA PHE A 345 -32.74 -2.17 -3.10
C PHE A 345 -32.64 -0.68 -2.77
N GLY A 346 -32.46 -0.32 -1.50
CA GLY A 346 -32.27 1.07 -1.09
C GLY A 346 -31.01 1.70 -1.70
N ASN A 347 -29.89 0.98 -1.66
CA ASN A 347 -28.66 1.41 -2.32
C ASN A 347 -28.90 1.61 -3.82
N PHE A 348 -29.52 0.65 -4.52
CA PHE A 348 -29.82 0.78 -5.94
C PHE A 348 -30.61 2.05 -6.30
N VAL A 349 -31.63 2.41 -5.50
CA VAL A 349 -32.40 3.64 -5.71
C VAL A 349 -31.53 4.89 -5.51
N LEU A 350 -30.75 4.94 -4.43
CA LEU A 350 -29.85 6.06 -4.15
C LEU A 350 -28.71 6.16 -5.16
N ASP A 351 -28.19 5.04 -5.63
CA ASP A 351 -27.15 4.95 -6.65
C ASP A 351 -27.67 5.45 -8.00
N SER A 352 -28.89 5.06 -8.37
CA SER A 352 -29.57 5.54 -9.58
C SER A 352 -29.77 7.04 -9.54
N ILE A 353 -30.22 7.57 -8.40
CA ILE A 353 -30.38 9.00 -8.19
C ILE A 353 -29.01 9.72 -8.24
N THR A 354 -28.01 9.19 -7.53
CA THR A 354 -26.65 9.73 -7.54
C THR A 354 -26.09 9.76 -8.96
N ALA A 355 -26.32 8.71 -9.75
CA ALA A 355 -25.85 8.61 -11.12
C ALA A 355 -26.44 9.68 -12.04
N ILE A 356 -27.72 10.01 -11.87
CA ILE A 356 -28.40 11.08 -12.63
C ILE A 356 -27.73 12.43 -12.36
N PHE A 357 -27.42 12.73 -11.10
CA PHE A 357 -26.88 14.05 -10.71
C PHE A 357 -25.35 14.16 -10.84
N ALA A 358 -24.64 13.06 -10.62
CA ALA A 358 -23.19 12.98 -10.82
C ALA A 358 -22.81 12.82 -12.29
N GLY A 359 -23.76 12.45 -13.17
CA GLY A 359 -23.48 12.09 -14.56
C GLY A 359 -22.62 10.84 -14.72
N LYS A 360 -22.39 10.09 -13.63
CA LYS A 360 -21.57 8.88 -13.57
C LYS A 360 -22.17 7.91 -12.55
N TYR A 361 -22.32 6.66 -12.95
CA TYR A 361 -22.82 5.62 -12.05
C TYR A 361 -21.73 5.17 -11.07
N VAL A 362 -22.09 5.12 -9.79
CA VAL A 362 -21.29 4.54 -8.70
C VAL A 362 -22.17 3.49 -8.04
N SER A 363 -21.68 2.26 -7.95
CA SER A 363 -22.41 1.06 -7.51
C SER A 363 -22.61 0.94 -6.00
N ASP A 364 -21.96 1.76 -5.18
CA ASP A 364 -22.24 1.82 -3.73
C ASP A 364 -21.99 3.24 -3.23
N SER A 365 -22.90 4.14 -3.57
CA SER A 365 -22.77 5.56 -3.20
C SER A 365 -22.76 5.78 -1.69
N GLN A 366 -23.32 4.83 -0.94
CA GLN A 366 -23.54 4.91 0.50
C GLN A 366 -22.39 4.34 1.36
N SER A 367 -21.33 3.83 0.74
CA SER A 367 -20.20 3.28 1.48
C SER A 367 -19.42 4.35 2.24
N GLY A 368 -19.23 4.17 3.56
CA GLY A 368 -18.46 5.07 4.43
C GLY A 368 -16.96 5.06 4.15
N LEU A 369 -16.44 3.97 3.57
CA LEU A 369 -15.02 3.79 3.27
C LEU A 369 -14.64 4.46 1.94
N ARG A 370 -13.90 5.56 2.04
CA ARG A 370 -13.48 6.39 0.91
C ARG A 370 -12.04 6.85 1.08
N CYS A 371 -11.38 7.17 -0.02
CA CYS A 371 -10.10 7.85 -0.04
C CYS A 371 -10.16 9.06 -0.98
N PHE A 372 -9.59 10.19 -0.55
CA PHE A 372 -9.52 11.44 -1.30
C PHE A 372 -8.06 11.87 -1.44
N SER A 373 -7.70 12.37 -2.62
CA SER A 373 -6.51 13.22 -2.74
C SER A 373 -6.78 14.58 -2.09
N ARG A 374 -5.72 15.29 -1.70
CA ARG A 374 -5.79 16.66 -1.18
C ARG A 374 -6.52 17.60 -2.13
N GLU A 375 -6.24 17.51 -3.43
CA GLU A 375 -6.84 18.32 -4.48
C GLU A 375 -8.34 18.05 -4.60
N CYS A 376 -8.77 16.79 -4.42
CA CYS A 376 -10.18 16.43 -4.40
C CYS A 376 -10.87 16.96 -3.14
N ALA A 377 -10.32 16.63 -1.97
CA ALA A 377 -10.88 17.00 -0.68
C ALA A 377 -11.00 18.52 -0.48
N SER A 378 -10.09 19.31 -1.05
CA SER A 378 -10.13 20.78 -0.96
C SER A 378 -11.19 21.45 -1.83
N LYS A 379 -11.73 20.74 -2.83
CA LYS A 379 -12.74 21.27 -3.76
C LYS A 379 -14.17 20.93 -3.35
N ILE A 380 -14.37 19.87 -2.56
CA ILE A 380 -15.69 19.44 -2.15
C ILE A 380 -16.26 20.34 -1.05
N ARG A 381 -17.56 20.63 -1.14
CA ARG A 381 -18.30 21.33 -0.08
C ARG A 381 -19.42 20.44 0.42
N ILE A 382 -19.27 19.95 1.65
CA ILE A 382 -20.31 19.18 2.33
C ILE A 382 -21.31 20.17 2.93
N THR A 383 -22.56 20.10 2.49
CA THR A 383 -23.66 20.96 2.97
C THR A 383 -24.78 20.17 3.63
N CYS A 384 -24.85 18.86 3.36
CA CYS A 384 -25.76 17.96 4.05
C CYS A 384 -25.18 17.52 5.39
N ASP A 385 -25.91 17.77 6.47
CA ASP A 385 -25.50 17.40 7.83
C ASP A 385 -25.68 15.89 8.10
N ARG A 386 -26.62 15.21 7.43
CA ARG A 386 -27.06 13.84 7.76
C ARG A 386 -26.78 12.85 6.61
N TYR A 387 -27.52 11.74 6.56
CA TYR A 387 -27.26 10.58 5.68
C TYR A 387 -27.08 10.89 4.19
N ALA A 388 -27.70 11.94 3.65
CA ALA A 388 -27.54 12.31 2.24
C ALA A 388 -26.11 12.74 1.86
N VAL A 389 -25.22 12.96 2.85
CA VAL A 389 -23.82 13.34 2.62
C VAL A 389 -23.09 12.34 1.72
N SER A 390 -23.40 11.05 1.82
CA SER A 390 -22.75 10.02 1.02
C SER A 390 -22.95 10.24 -0.49
N SER A 391 -24.19 10.56 -0.89
CA SER A 391 -24.51 10.93 -2.28
C SER A 391 -23.98 12.32 -2.65
N GLU A 392 -24.05 13.28 -1.72
CA GLU A 392 -23.53 14.63 -1.95
C GLU A 392 -22.04 14.62 -2.28
N ILE A 393 -21.23 13.86 -1.52
CA ILE A 393 -19.79 13.74 -1.75
C ILE A 393 -19.53 13.30 -3.19
N ILE A 394 -20.19 12.25 -3.66
CA ILE A 394 -19.97 11.74 -5.03
C ILE A 394 -20.40 12.77 -6.08
N ILE A 395 -21.53 13.46 -5.86
CA ILE A 395 -22.00 14.53 -6.74
C ILE A 395 -20.98 15.68 -6.78
N GLU A 396 -20.45 16.12 -5.65
CA GLU A 396 -19.47 17.21 -5.58
C GLU A 396 -18.13 16.81 -6.21
N VAL A 397 -17.66 15.58 -5.98
CA VAL A 397 -16.47 15.02 -6.63
C VAL A 397 -16.65 15.00 -8.16
N ALA A 398 -17.80 14.55 -8.65
CA ALA A 398 -18.10 14.51 -10.07
C ALA A 398 -18.23 15.92 -10.69
N LYS A 399 -18.90 16.86 -10.02
CA LYS A 399 -19.00 18.27 -10.45
C LYS A 399 -17.63 18.94 -10.57
N ASN A 400 -16.70 18.60 -9.68
CA ASN A 400 -15.32 19.09 -9.70
C ASN A 400 -14.42 18.34 -10.69
N ARG A 401 -14.98 17.45 -11.52
CA ARG A 401 -14.30 16.67 -12.56
C ARG A 401 -13.15 15.80 -12.03
N CYS A 402 -13.26 15.35 -10.78
CA CYS A 402 -12.31 14.42 -10.19
C CYS A 402 -12.45 13.01 -10.78
N ARG A 403 -11.34 12.30 -10.91
CA ARG A 403 -11.30 10.90 -11.35
C ARG A 403 -11.77 9.99 -10.21
N ILE A 404 -12.89 9.31 -10.45
CA ILE A 404 -13.55 8.40 -9.48
C ILE A 404 -13.27 6.94 -9.86
N ILE A 405 -12.78 6.16 -8.91
CA ILE A 405 -12.65 4.69 -9.00
C ILE A 405 -13.45 4.01 -7.88
N GLU A 406 -14.02 2.84 -8.17
CA GLU A 406 -14.67 2.00 -7.18
C GLU A 406 -13.82 0.77 -6.92
N VAL A 407 -13.59 0.45 -5.65
CA VAL A 407 -12.77 -0.69 -5.23
C VAL A 407 -13.65 -1.70 -4.52
N PRO A 408 -13.67 -2.99 -4.90
CA PRO A 408 -14.46 -4.01 -4.21
C PRO A 408 -14.06 -4.17 -2.74
N ILE A 409 -15.02 -4.10 -1.81
CA ILE A 409 -14.78 -4.29 -0.36
C ILE A 409 -15.68 -5.38 0.21
N LYS A 410 -15.30 -5.95 1.35
CA LYS A 410 -16.11 -6.93 2.07
C LYS A 410 -17.13 -6.21 2.95
N ALA A 411 -18.35 -6.73 3.01
CA ALA A 411 -19.34 -6.25 3.96
C ALA A 411 -19.19 -7.06 5.26
N VAL A 412 -18.84 -6.41 6.37
CA VAL A 412 -18.82 -7.04 7.69
C VAL A 412 -20.11 -6.67 8.41
N TYR A 413 -20.94 -7.66 8.75
CA TYR A 413 -22.15 -7.46 9.53
C TYR A 413 -22.02 -8.08 10.91
N THR A 414 -21.97 -7.26 11.96
CA THR A 414 -22.08 -7.71 13.35
C THR A 414 -23.52 -7.61 13.85
N ASP A 415 -23.90 -8.42 14.84
CA ASP A 415 -25.22 -8.34 15.50
C ASP A 415 -25.55 -6.92 15.99
N TYR A 416 -24.54 -6.21 16.49
CA TYR A 416 -24.63 -4.81 16.88
C TYR A 416 -25.00 -3.91 15.68
N SER A 417 -24.24 -4.01 14.59
CA SER A 417 -24.44 -3.18 13.41
C SER A 417 -25.75 -3.48 12.67
N MET A 418 -26.26 -4.72 12.78
CA MET A 418 -27.54 -5.14 12.23
C MET A 418 -28.72 -4.58 13.03
N ARG A 419 -28.59 -4.45 14.36
CA ARG A 419 -29.60 -3.82 15.22
C ARG A 419 -29.65 -2.30 15.10
N LYS A 420 -28.51 -1.65 14.83
CA LYS A 420 -28.41 -0.20 14.60
C LYS A 420 -28.84 0.21 13.19
N GLY A 421 -28.91 -0.74 12.26
CA GLY A 421 -29.25 -0.53 10.85
C GLY A 421 -30.57 0.22 10.66
N THR A 422 -30.48 1.41 10.06
CA THR A 422 -31.59 2.35 9.90
C THR A 422 -32.63 1.89 8.88
N ASN A 423 -33.86 2.36 9.07
CA ASN A 423 -35.01 2.12 8.19
C ASN A 423 -34.74 2.72 6.80
N VAL A 424 -34.27 1.90 5.86
CA VAL A 424 -33.84 2.28 4.49
C VAL A 424 -34.83 3.21 3.77
N LEU A 425 -36.13 3.02 4.00
CA LEU A 425 -37.21 3.83 3.42
C LEU A 425 -37.18 5.31 3.86
N GLU A 426 -36.74 5.59 5.08
CA GLU A 426 -36.64 6.94 5.62
C GLU A 426 -35.41 7.67 5.05
N GLY A 427 -34.29 6.95 4.89
CA GLY A 427 -33.08 7.46 4.21
C GLY A 427 -33.35 7.83 2.75
N VAL A 428 -34.09 6.99 2.01
CA VAL A 428 -34.52 7.27 0.64
C VAL A 428 -35.42 8.51 0.56
N LYS A 429 -36.38 8.67 1.50
CA LYS A 429 -37.23 9.87 1.57
C LYS A 429 -36.42 11.14 1.83
N ILE A 430 -35.48 11.09 2.77
CA ILE A 430 -34.62 12.24 3.11
C ILE A 430 -33.75 12.63 1.92
N ALA A 431 -33.14 11.65 1.25
CA ALA A 431 -32.33 11.90 0.06
C ALA A 431 -33.15 12.53 -1.08
N LEU A 432 -34.34 11.98 -1.37
CA LEU A 432 -35.24 12.56 -2.37
C LEU A 432 -35.61 14.01 -2.04
N ASN A 433 -36.01 14.29 -0.79
CA ASN A 433 -36.41 15.64 -0.37
C ASN A 433 -35.25 16.65 -0.48
N LEU A 434 -34.05 16.30 0.00
CA LEU A 434 -32.87 17.18 -0.09
C LEU A 434 -32.45 17.45 -1.53
N MET A 435 -32.72 16.53 -2.44
CA MET A 435 -32.39 16.68 -3.85
C MET A 435 -33.43 17.52 -4.61
N PHE A 436 -34.71 17.45 -4.23
CA PHE A 436 -35.72 18.40 -4.72
C PHE A 436 -35.45 19.84 -4.26
N ASP A 437 -34.89 20.02 -3.06
CA ASP A 437 -34.51 21.35 -2.57
C ASP A 437 -33.30 21.96 -3.29
N LYS A 438 -32.37 21.14 -3.83
CA LYS A 438 -31.23 21.61 -4.66
C LYS A 438 -31.60 21.89 -6.13
N LEU A 439 -32.79 21.46 -6.58
CA LEU A 439 -33.34 21.74 -7.92
C LEU A 439 -34.21 23.00 -7.95
N ARG A 440 -34.58 23.54 -6.80
CA ARG A 440 -35.15 24.89 -6.64
C ARG A 440 -34.04 25.93 -6.56
#